data_AF-A0A7K5BBH0-F1
#
_entry.id   AF-A0A7K5BBH0-F1
#
_cell.length_a   1.000
_cell.length_b   1.000
_cell.length_c   1.000
_cell.angle_alpha   90.00
_cell.angle_beta   90.00
_cell.angle_gamma   90.00
#
_symmetry.space_group_name_H-M   'P 1'
#
loop_
_entity.id
_entity.type
_entity.pdbx_description
1 polymer ?
#
loop_
_entity_poly.entity_id
_entity_poly.type
_entity_poly.pdbx_seq_one_letter_code
_entity_poly.pdbx_strand_id
1 'polypeptide(L)'
;AMSKSAVKISSDLLSNPLCEQEPGFLEMVTAFDTAMKRMDSFNQEKVRWLWLEKGTAGCAGWFSSVFPSLNMAVKRREQTLQDYKRLQSKVEKYEEKERTGPVLAKLHQ
;
A
#
# COMPACT_ATOMS: atom_id res chain seq x y z
N ALA A 1 -11.20 13.94 -4.65
CA ALA A 1 -12.28 14.18 -5.62
C ALA A 1 -13.05 15.45 -5.27
N MET A 2 -13.70 15.51 -4.10
CA MET A 2 -14.46 16.69 -3.67
C MET A 2 -13.66 18.02 -3.64
N SER A 3 -12.44 18.03 -3.10
CA SER A 3 -11.63 19.27 -3.03
C SER A 3 -11.26 19.83 -4.41
N LYS A 4 -10.97 18.96 -5.39
CA LYS A 4 -10.71 19.37 -6.77
C LYS A 4 -11.94 19.98 -7.44
N SER A 5 -13.12 19.42 -7.19
CA SER A 5 -14.39 19.99 -7.66
C SER A 5 -14.67 21.35 -7.01
N ALA A 6 -14.39 21.51 -5.72
CA ALA A 6 -14.55 22.78 -5.02
C ALA A 6 -13.60 23.87 -5.57
N VAL A 7 -12.33 23.54 -5.85
CA VAL A 7 -11.37 24.43 -6.53
C VAL A 7 -11.84 24.79 -7.94
N LYS A 8 -12.44 23.84 -8.67
CA LYS A 8 -12.97 24.12 -10.01
C LYS A 8 -14.14 25.09 -9.95
N ILE A 9 -15.07 24.89 -9.01
CA ILE A 9 -16.21 25.80 -8.79
C ILE A 9 -15.72 27.20 -8.41
N SER A 10 -14.76 27.33 -7.48
CA SER A 10 -14.23 28.64 -7.10
C SER A 10 -13.52 29.36 -8.26
N SER A 11 -12.76 28.61 -9.06
CA SER A 11 -12.13 29.13 -10.27
C SER A 11 -13.15 29.59 -11.32
N ASP A 12 -14.22 28.84 -11.51
CA ASP A 12 -15.27 29.19 -12.48
C ASP A 12 -16.02 30.45 -12.04
N LEU A 13 -16.25 30.62 -10.73
CA LEU A 13 -16.81 31.85 -10.17
C LEU A 13 -15.87 33.06 -10.35
N LEU A 14 -14.55 32.89 -10.19
CA LEU A 14 -13.58 33.95 -10.46
C LEU A 14 -13.56 34.38 -11.92
N SER A 15 -13.84 33.46 -12.85
CA SER A 15 -13.92 33.77 -14.28
C SER A 15 -15.22 34.46 -14.70
N ASN A 16 -16.15 34.67 -13.77
CA ASN A 16 -17.44 35.30 -14.07
C ASN A 16 -17.26 36.82 -14.27
N PRO A 17 -17.81 37.42 -15.33
CA PRO A 17 -17.76 38.87 -15.57
C PRO A 17 -18.31 39.74 -14.43
N LEU A 18 -19.15 39.19 -13.55
CA LEU A 18 -19.62 39.88 -12.34
C LEU A 18 -18.48 40.26 -11.39
N CYS A 19 -17.37 39.52 -11.40
CA CYS A 19 -16.17 39.86 -10.63
C CYS A 19 -15.48 41.14 -11.14
N GLU A 20 -15.71 41.55 -12.39
CA GLU A 20 -15.20 42.82 -12.91
C GLU A 20 -16.13 43.99 -12.58
N GLN A 21 -17.41 43.70 -12.34
CA GLN A 21 -18.47 44.70 -12.14
C GLN A 21 -18.70 45.04 -10.67
N GLU A 22 -18.54 44.06 -9.78
CA GLU A 22 -18.80 44.18 -8.35
C GLU A 22 -17.53 43.86 -7.54
N PRO A 23 -16.80 44.89 -7.07
CA PRO A 23 -15.56 44.71 -6.30
C PRO A 23 -15.75 43.86 -5.03
N GLY A 24 -16.90 43.99 -4.35
CA GLY A 24 -17.21 43.19 -3.15
C GLY A 24 -17.45 41.71 -3.47
N PHE A 25 -18.03 41.42 -4.64
CA PHE A 25 -18.17 40.04 -5.11
C PHE A 25 -16.81 39.43 -5.44
N LEU A 26 -15.94 40.18 -6.14
CA LEU A 26 -14.58 39.73 -6.44
C LEU A 26 -13.78 39.40 -5.17
N GLU A 27 -13.85 40.26 -4.15
CA GLU A 27 -13.14 40.05 -2.89
C GLU A 27 -13.61 38.75 -2.20
N MET A 28 -14.93 38.56 -2.09
CA MET A 28 -15.50 37.33 -1.51
C MET A 28 -15.11 36.07 -2.28
N VAL A 29 -15.22 36.09 -3.60
CA VAL A 29 -14.91 34.93 -4.44
C VAL A 29 -13.40 34.63 -4.42
N THR A 30 -12.54 35.65 -4.33
CA THR A 30 -11.09 35.49 -4.18
C THR A 30 -10.73 34.86 -2.83
N ALA A 31 -11.37 35.31 -1.75
CA ALA A 31 -11.20 34.71 -0.42
C ALA A 31 -11.66 33.24 -0.41
N PHE A 32 -12.79 32.96 -1.05
CA PHE A 32 -13.32 31.60 -1.21
C PHE A 32 -12.37 30.70 -2.01
N ASP A 33 -11.89 31.14 -3.18
CA ASP A 33 -10.94 30.40 -4.00
C ASP A 33 -9.63 30.10 -3.26
N THR A 34 -9.13 31.10 -2.52
CA THR A 34 -7.95 30.93 -1.67
C THR A 34 -8.18 29.84 -0.61
N ALA A 35 -9.35 29.82 0.03
CA ALA A 35 -9.71 28.80 1.00
C ALA A 35 -9.83 27.40 0.36
N MET A 36 -10.44 27.30 -0.83
CA MET A 36 -10.59 26.03 -1.54
C MET A 36 -9.23 25.47 -1.98
N LYS A 37 -8.32 26.31 -2.48
CA LYS A 37 -6.96 25.92 -2.83
C LYS A 37 -6.16 25.46 -1.62
N ARG A 38 -6.26 26.16 -0.48
CA ARG A 38 -5.61 25.73 0.78
C ARG A 38 -6.12 24.37 1.24
N MET A 39 -7.43 24.14 1.16
CA MET A 39 -8.04 22.86 1.50
C MET A 39 -7.59 21.74 0.56
N ASP A 40 -7.51 21.97 -0.76
CA ASP A 40 -7.01 20.97 -1.71
C ASP A 40 -5.54 20.65 -1.45
N SER A 41 -4.70 21.65 -1.22
CA SER A 41 -3.29 21.46 -0.84
C SER A 41 -3.14 20.64 0.43
N PHE A 42 -3.92 20.93 1.48
CA PHE A 42 -3.92 20.15 2.72
C PHE A 42 -4.34 18.68 2.47
N ASN A 43 -5.35 18.45 1.64
CA ASN A 43 -5.78 17.10 1.29
C ASN A 43 -4.72 16.37 0.46
N GLN A 44 -4.05 17.05 -0.47
CA GLN A 44 -2.94 16.47 -1.25
C GLN A 44 -1.76 16.12 -0.35
N GLU A 45 -1.42 16.98 0.61
CA GLU A 45 -0.37 16.72 1.59
C GLU A 45 -0.72 15.51 2.45
N LYS A 46 -1.95 15.43 2.97
CA LYS A 46 -2.42 14.25 3.71
C LYS A 46 -2.33 12.97 2.88
N VAL A 47 -2.74 13.01 1.61
CA VAL A 47 -2.61 11.88 0.69
C VAL A 47 -1.14 11.52 0.49
N ARG A 48 -0.26 12.51 0.28
CA ARG A 48 1.19 12.32 0.14
C ARG A 48 1.81 11.73 1.40
N TRP A 49 1.45 12.24 2.57
CA TRP A 49 1.89 11.73 3.87
C TRP A 49 1.47 10.27 4.05
N LEU A 50 0.23 9.95 3.70
CA LEU A 50 -0.29 8.58 3.72
C LEU A 50 0.42 7.69 2.69
N TRP A 51 0.75 8.22 1.50
CA TRP A 51 1.59 7.53 0.51
C TRP A 51 3.03 7.36 0.96
N LEU A 52 3.57 8.21 1.83
CA LEU A 52 4.93 8.11 2.35
C LEU A 52 4.98 7.13 3.52
N GLU A 53 4.04 7.25 4.46
CA GLU A 53 3.86 6.37 5.61
C GLU A 53 3.51 4.94 5.18
N LYS A 54 2.61 4.79 4.19
CA LYS A 54 2.34 3.51 3.53
C LYS A 54 3.28 3.23 2.36
N GLY A 55 4.19 4.14 2.04
CA GLY A 55 5.09 4.06 0.89
C GLY A 55 6.13 2.96 1.01
N THR A 56 6.55 2.63 2.23
CA THR A 56 7.31 1.40 2.50
C THR A 56 6.56 0.14 2.03
N ALA A 57 5.22 0.10 2.18
CA ALA A 57 4.40 -0.99 1.65
C ALA A 57 4.08 -0.82 0.14
N GLY A 58 3.91 0.40 -0.34
CA GLY A 58 3.66 0.72 -1.76
C GLY A 58 4.86 0.42 -2.66
N CYS A 59 6.08 0.68 -2.20
CA CYS A 59 7.32 0.31 -2.87
C CYS A 59 7.40 -1.21 -3.06
N ALA A 60 7.06 -2.00 -2.04
CA ALA A 60 7.03 -3.46 -2.17
C ALA A 60 6.03 -3.93 -3.24
N GLY A 61 4.85 -3.31 -3.32
CA GLY A 61 3.87 -3.54 -4.38
C GLY A 61 4.37 -3.14 -5.77
N TRP A 62 5.05 -2.01 -5.89
CA TRP A 62 5.63 -1.52 -7.14
C TRP A 62 6.78 -2.42 -7.62
N PHE A 63 7.72 -2.81 -6.75
CA PHE A 63 8.78 -3.77 -7.07
C PHE A 63 8.21 -5.12 -7.55
N SER A 64 7.14 -5.60 -6.90
CA SER A 64 6.40 -6.80 -7.28
C SER A 64 5.73 -6.70 -8.66
N SER A 65 5.32 -5.49 -9.07
CA SER A 65 4.70 -5.21 -10.37
C SER A 65 5.70 -4.96 -11.49
N VAL A 66 6.84 -4.31 -11.21
CA VAL A 66 7.87 -3.97 -12.22
C VAL A 66 8.70 -5.20 -12.60
N PHE A 67 8.85 -6.16 -11.70
CA PHE A 67 9.57 -7.41 -11.97
C PHE A 67 8.71 -8.65 -11.72
N PRO A 68 7.72 -8.94 -12.59
CA PRO A 68 6.81 -10.07 -12.40
C PRO A 68 7.52 -11.43 -12.31
N SER A 69 8.56 -11.64 -13.10
CA SER A 69 9.37 -12.88 -13.10
C SER A 69 10.11 -13.08 -11.78
N LEU A 70 10.70 -12.02 -11.24
CA LEU A 70 11.38 -12.04 -9.94
C LEU A 70 10.40 -12.33 -8.80
N ASN A 71 9.24 -11.66 -8.80
CA ASN A 71 8.20 -11.88 -7.81
C ASN A 71 7.70 -13.34 -7.80
N MET A 72 7.51 -13.94 -8.98
CA MET A 72 7.14 -15.34 -9.10
C MET A 72 8.25 -16.29 -8.63
N ALA A 73 9.51 -15.97 -8.89
CA ALA A 73 10.66 -16.74 -8.39
C ALA A 73 10.73 -16.70 -6.85
N VAL A 74 10.52 -15.53 -6.24
CA VAL A 74 10.46 -15.37 -4.77
C VAL A 74 9.31 -16.17 -4.18
N LYS A 75 8.11 -16.11 -4.76
CA LYS A 75 6.96 -16.93 -4.31
C LYS A 75 7.23 -18.43 -4.39
N ARG A 76 7.84 -18.90 -5.48
CA ARG A 76 8.22 -20.31 -5.64
C ARG A 76 9.25 -20.73 -4.59
N ARG A 77 10.26 -19.90 -4.33
CA ARG A 77 11.25 -20.15 -3.28
C ARG A 77 10.60 -20.27 -1.90
N GLU A 78 9.68 -19.37 -1.57
CA GLU A 78 8.99 -19.39 -0.28
C GLU A 78 8.13 -20.65 -0.10
N GLN A 79 7.43 -21.06 -1.16
CA GLN A 79 6.67 -22.32 -1.16
C GLN A 79 7.58 -23.53 -0.91
N THR A 80 8.69 -23.66 -1.65
CA THR A 80 9.65 -24.75 -1.48
C THR A 80 10.24 -24.75 -0.06
N LEU A 81 10.50 -23.58 0.51
CA LEU A 81 11.03 -23.45 1.87
C LEU A 81 10.02 -23.93 2.92
N GLN A 82 8.73 -23.61 2.76
CA GLN A 82 7.68 -24.11 3.64
C GLN A 82 7.54 -25.63 3.55
N ASP A 83 7.59 -26.18 2.33
CA ASP A 83 7.53 -27.63 2.11
C ASP A 83 8.74 -28.34 2.72
N TYR A 84 9.94 -27.77 2.59
CA TYR A 84 11.15 -28.26 3.24
C TYR A 84 11.00 -28.29 4.77
N LYS A 85 10.56 -27.18 5.39
CA LYS A 85 10.34 -27.11 6.84
C LYS A 85 9.34 -28.16 7.30
N ARG A 86 8.26 -28.37 6.54
CA ARG A 86 7.26 -29.41 6.83
C ARG A 86 7.84 -30.82 6.78
N LEU A 87 8.68 -31.11 5.78
CA LEU A 87 9.35 -32.39 5.63
C LEU A 87 10.39 -32.60 6.75
N GLN A 88 11.17 -31.57 7.07
CA GLN A 88 12.14 -31.59 8.14
C GLN A 88 11.49 -31.95 9.49
N SER A 89 10.36 -31.31 9.84
CA SER A 89 9.64 -31.67 11.06
C SER A 89 9.06 -33.09 11.05
N LYS A 90 8.85 -33.70 9.87
CA LYS A 90 8.46 -35.12 9.79
C LYS A 90 9.66 -36.03 10.04
N VAL A 91 10.82 -35.70 9.45
CA VAL A 91 12.07 -36.44 9.67
C VAL A 91 12.42 -36.44 11.15
N GLU A 92 12.43 -35.27 11.80
CA GLU A 92 12.71 -35.15 13.25
C GLU A 92 11.76 -36.02 14.09
N LYS A 93 10.47 -36.03 13.76
CA LYS A 93 9.47 -36.88 14.42
C LYS A 93 9.69 -38.38 14.19
N TYR A 94 10.17 -38.78 13.01
CA TYR A 94 10.48 -40.18 12.73
C TYR A 94 11.76 -40.62 13.44
N GLU A 95 12.79 -39.79 13.43
CA GLU A 95 14.04 -40.04 14.17
C GLU A 95 13.77 -40.20 15.68
N GLU A 96 12.91 -39.35 16.28
CA GLU A 96 12.50 -39.50 17.67
C GLU A 96 11.76 -40.81 17.94
N LYS A 97 10.88 -41.22 17.02
CA LYS A 97 10.16 -42.51 17.09
C LYS A 97 11.09 -43.71 16.94
N GLU A 98 12.08 -43.66 16.04
CA GLU A 98 13.10 -44.71 15.90
C GLU A 98 14.01 -44.79 17.13
N ARG A 99 14.16 -43.67 17.86
CA ARG A 99 14.87 -43.62 19.14
C ARG A 99 14.09 -44.23 20.30
N THR A 100 12.83 -44.64 20.09
CA THR A 100 12.02 -45.29 21.12
C THR A 100 12.23 -46.81 21.08
N GLY A 101 12.48 -47.42 22.25
CA GLY A 101 13.04 -48.77 22.43
C GLY A 101 12.46 -49.99 21.66
N PRO A 102 11.18 -50.04 21.22
CA PRO A 102 10.65 -51.21 20.51
C PRO A 102 11.19 -51.42 19.07
N VAL A 103 11.78 -50.41 18.43
CA VAL A 103 12.22 -50.48 17.02
C VAL A 103 13.63 -51.08 16.89
N LEU A 104 14.54 -50.79 17.83
CA LEU A 104 15.89 -51.36 17.87
C LEU A 104 15.90 -52.90 17.96
N ALA A 105 14.89 -53.49 18.62
CA ALA A 105 14.78 -54.93 18.78
C ALA A 105 14.36 -55.69 17.51
N LYS A 106 13.80 -55.01 16.49
CA LYS A 106 13.36 -55.65 15.23
C LYS A 106 14.38 -55.56 14.09
N LEU A 107 15.42 -54.74 14.22
CA LEU A 107 16.47 -54.61 13.19
C LEU A 107 17.61 -55.63 13.35
N HIS A 108 17.62 -56.41 14.43
CA HIS A 108 18.69 -57.33 14.82
C HIS A 108 18.24 -58.80 14.89
N GLN A 109 17.22 -59.18 14.12
CA GLN A 109 16.76 -60.58 14.01
C GLN A 109 16.95 -61.10 12.58
#